data_AF-A0A2E8YZD5-F1
#
_entry.id   AF-A0A2E8YZD5-F1
#
_cell.length_a   1.000
_cell.length_b   1.000
_cell.length_c   1.000
_cell.angle_alpha   90.00
_cell.angle_beta   90.00
_cell.angle_gamma   90.00
#
_symmetry.space_group_name_H-M   'P 1'
#
loop_
_entity.id
_entity.type
_entity.pdbx_description
1 polymer ?
#
loop_
_entity_poly.entity_id
_entity_poly.type
_entity_poly.pdbx_seq_one_letter_code
_entity_poly.pdbx_strand_id
1 'polypeptide(L)'
;MDLTRRPSRTARLVVEGVKALTVVAISAVAVSTAASGAATGTSAASAPEPATAASALQAKVDRLMDQHTCSSTGFGPDVIPASALVLRAQRVTQVSFDDGWAVYTGDSPGTLLAVCRGALPS
;
A
#
# COMPACT_ATOMS: atom_id res chain seq x y z
N MET A 1 -0.10 35.97 -29.24
CA MET A 1 -0.90 35.23 -30.24
C MET A 1 -0.15 33.95 -30.57
N ASP A 2 -0.87 32.84 -30.43
CA ASP A 2 -0.50 31.43 -30.48
C ASP A 2 0.82 30.95 -31.11
N LEU A 3 1.55 30.14 -30.33
CA LEU A 3 2.27 28.98 -30.83
C LEU A 3 1.84 27.75 -30.02
N THR A 4 0.78 27.10 -30.50
CA THR A 4 0.24 25.85 -30.01
C THR A 4 1.31 24.76 -30.13
N ARG A 5 1.99 24.43 -29.02
CA ARG A 5 3.00 23.38 -28.95
C ARG A 5 2.31 22.01 -29.03
N ARG A 6 2.15 21.49 -30.25
CA ARG A 6 1.66 20.14 -30.50
C ARG A 6 2.64 19.12 -29.90
N PRO A 7 2.25 18.29 -28.92
CA PRO A 7 3.09 17.17 -28.50
C PRO A 7 3.16 16.13 -29.63
N SER A 8 4.40 15.71 -29.92
CA SER A 8 4.80 14.86 -31.04
C SER A 8 4.18 13.45 -30.97
N ARG A 9 3.62 13.01 -32.11
CA ARG A 9 3.02 11.67 -32.34
C ARG A 9 3.93 10.49 -31.99
N THR A 10 5.22 10.72 -31.80
CA THR A 10 6.22 9.73 -31.38
C THR A 10 6.09 9.30 -29.92
N ALA A 11 5.44 10.07 -29.03
CA ALA A 11 5.21 9.66 -27.64
C ALA A 11 4.06 8.64 -27.50
N ARG A 12 3.21 8.49 -28.52
CA ARG A 12 2.02 7.62 -28.47
C ARG A 12 2.28 6.16 -28.86
N LEU A 13 3.50 5.79 -29.28
CA LEU A 13 3.82 4.43 -29.75
C LEU A 13 4.60 3.57 -28.73
N VAL A 14 4.86 4.05 -27.52
CA VAL A 14 5.56 3.26 -26.46
C VAL A 14 4.58 2.64 -25.46
N VAL A 15 3.28 2.94 -25.52
CA VAL A 15 2.30 2.47 -24.52
C VAL A 15 1.48 1.24 -24.98
N GLU A 16 1.65 0.76 -26.22
CA GLU A 16 0.90 -0.40 -26.74
C GLU A 16 1.81 -1.58 -27.11
N GLY A 17 2.50 -2.17 -26.13
CA GLY A 17 3.09 -3.48 -26.41
C GLY A 17 4.02 -4.05 -25.36
N VAL A 18 3.48 -4.52 -24.23
CA VAL A 18 3.90 -5.78 -23.59
C VAL A 18 2.72 -6.33 -22.76
N LYS A 19 1.71 -6.90 -23.43
CA LYS A 19 0.93 -7.99 -22.82
C LYS A 19 1.74 -9.27 -23.05
N ALA A 20 2.70 -9.52 -22.17
CA ALA A 20 3.45 -10.78 -22.15
C ALA A 20 3.27 -11.44 -20.79
N LEU A 21 2.58 -12.56 -20.82
CA LEU A 21 2.31 -13.46 -19.72
C LEU A 21 3.63 -14.13 -19.33
N THR A 22 4.23 -13.78 -18.19
CA THR A 22 5.34 -14.54 -17.62
C THR A 22 4.94 -15.01 -16.23
N VAL A 23 4.37 -16.22 -16.18
CA VAL A 23 4.29 -17.02 -14.97
C VAL A 23 5.72 -17.43 -14.63
N VAL A 24 6.37 -16.71 -13.72
CA VAL A 24 7.66 -17.11 -13.20
C VAL A 24 7.41 -17.99 -11.98
N ALA A 25 7.37 -19.30 -12.22
CA ALA A 25 7.46 -20.30 -11.17
C ALA A 25 8.89 -20.28 -10.62
N ILE A 26 9.07 -19.72 -9.41
CA ILE A 26 10.37 -19.74 -8.72
C ILE A 26 10.46 -21.06 -7.95
N SER A 27 10.97 -22.12 -8.59
CA SER A 27 11.49 -23.29 -7.90
C SER A 27 12.93 -23.00 -7.48
N ALA A 28 13.12 -22.72 -6.19
CA ALA A 28 14.43 -22.48 -5.61
C ALA A 28 15.25 -23.78 -5.61
N VAL A 29 16.33 -23.81 -6.40
CA VAL A 29 17.39 -24.81 -6.30
C VAL A 29 18.24 -24.45 -5.08
N ALA A 30 18.12 -25.22 -4.00
CA ALA A 30 18.95 -25.08 -2.82
C ALA A 30 20.28 -25.82 -3.06
N VAL A 31 21.35 -25.07 -3.33
CA VAL A 31 22.72 -25.55 -3.18
C VAL A 31 23.47 -24.53 -2.34
N SER A 32 23.76 -24.89 -1.08
CA SER A 32 24.73 -24.18 -0.27
C SER A 32 25.59 -25.20 0.48
N THR A 33 26.81 -25.36 -0.03
CA THR A 33 27.93 -26.08 0.56
C THR A 33 28.35 -25.46 1.89
N ALA A 34 28.73 -26.34 2.83
CA ALA A 34 29.18 -26.02 4.17
C ALA A 34 30.48 -25.18 4.18
N ALA A 35 30.57 -24.23 5.10
CA ALA A 35 31.83 -23.70 5.61
C ALA A 35 31.72 -23.53 7.13
N SER A 36 32.39 -24.42 7.85
CA SER A 36 32.58 -24.36 9.30
C SER A 36 33.57 -23.25 9.63
N GLY A 37 33.14 -22.25 10.40
CA GLY A 37 34.01 -21.19 10.92
C GLY A 37 33.62 -20.86 12.34
N ALA A 38 34.43 -21.29 13.30
CA ALA A 38 34.29 -21.01 14.71
C ALA A 38 34.83 -19.61 15.06
N ALA A 39 34.25 -19.06 16.13
CA ALA A 39 34.86 -18.21 17.15
C ALA A 39 34.42 -16.74 17.26
N THR A 40 34.34 -16.37 18.54
CA THR A 40 34.32 -15.05 19.18
C THR A 40 32.99 -14.30 19.22
N GLY A 41 32.51 -14.16 20.45
CA GLY A 41 31.30 -13.42 20.78
C GLY A 41 31.48 -11.93 20.57
N THR A 42 30.36 -11.31 20.25
CA THR A 42 30.11 -9.90 20.47
C THR A 42 28.64 -9.85 20.87
N SER A 43 28.38 -9.49 22.13
CA SER A 43 27.07 -9.03 22.56
C SER A 43 26.74 -7.77 21.77
N ALA A 44 26.19 -7.93 20.57
CA ALA A 44 25.49 -6.88 19.88
C ALA A 44 24.15 -6.74 20.58
N ALA A 45 23.99 -5.66 21.34
CA ALA A 45 22.69 -5.22 21.80
C ALA A 45 21.77 -5.16 20.58
N SER A 46 20.76 -6.02 20.55
CA SER A 46 19.78 -6.08 19.48
C SER A 46 19.15 -4.69 19.33
N ALA A 47 19.40 -4.05 18.19
CA ALA A 47 18.64 -2.89 17.77
C ALA A 47 17.14 -3.27 17.78
N PRO A 48 16.22 -2.39 18.22
CA PRO A 48 14.80 -2.69 18.22
C PRO A 48 14.35 -3.15 16.83
N GLU A 49 13.81 -4.34 16.78
CA GLU A 49 13.52 -5.09 15.57
C GLU A 49 12.39 -4.40 14.76
N PRO A 50 12.50 -4.28 13.43
CA PRO A 50 11.47 -3.70 12.57
C PRO A 50 10.10 -4.41 12.68
N ALA A 51 10.07 -5.66 13.17
CA ALA A 51 8.85 -6.42 13.42
C ALA A 51 7.90 -5.75 14.41
N THR A 52 8.41 -5.00 15.41
CA THR A 52 7.57 -4.36 16.43
C THR A 52 6.79 -3.16 15.88
N ALA A 53 7.37 -2.41 14.93
CA ALA A 53 6.70 -1.26 14.34
C ALA A 53 5.58 -1.69 13.38
N ALA A 54 5.82 -2.73 12.59
CA ALA A 54 4.82 -3.30 11.69
C ALA A 54 3.62 -3.87 12.46
N SER A 55 3.87 -4.58 13.57
CA SER A 55 2.80 -5.14 14.41
C SER A 55 1.96 -4.06 15.09
N ALA A 56 2.60 -2.97 15.56
CA ALA A 56 1.88 -1.84 16.14
C ALA A 56 0.99 -1.11 15.11
N LEU A 57 1.47 -0.96 13.87
CA LEU A 57 0.68 -0.38 12.78
C LEU A 57 -0.53 -1.26 12.44
N GLN A 58 -0.33 -2.57 12.33
CA GLN A 58 -1.41 -3.52 12.08
C GLN A 58 -2.48 -3.45 13.17
N ALA A 59 -2.08 -3.50 14.44
CA ALA A 59 -3.01 -3.39 15.57
C ALA A 59 -3.80 -2.06 15.56
N LYS A 60 -3.19 -0.97 15.08
CA LYS A 60 -3.89 0.31 14.90
C LYS A 60 -4.93 0.22 13.78
N VAL A 61 -4.59 -0.38 12.64
CA VAL A 61 -5.54 -0.59 11.53
C VAL A 61 -6.71 -1.44 11.99
N ASP A 62 -6.45 -2.59 12.62
CA ASP A 62 -7.49 -3.51 13.09
C ASP A 62 -8.46 -2.81 14.05
N ARG A 63 -7.94 -2.04 15.01
CA ARG A 63 -8.78 -1.25 15.92
C ARG A 63 -9.68 -0.25 15.17
N LEU A 64 -9.13 0.47 14.18
CA LEU A 64 -9.92 1.45 13.42
C LEU A 64 -10.96 0.78 12.53
N MET A 65 -10.65 -0.39 11.98
CA MET A 65 -11.59 -1.20 11.20
C MET A 65 -12.83 -1.53 12.01
N ASP A 66 -12.63 -2.03 13.24
CA ASP A 66 -13.71 -2.39 14.15
C ASP A 66 -14.50 -1.16 14.61
N GLN A 67 -13.80 -0.10 15.02
CA GLN A 67 -14.41 1.12 15.58
C GLN A 67 -15.33 1.84 14.59
N HIS A 68 -14.97 1.87 13.30
CA HIS A 68 -15.71 2.63 12.30
C HIS A 68 -16.50 1.76 11.32
N THR A 69 -16.63 0.46 11.62
CA THR A 69 -17.34 -0.51 10.77
C THR A 69 -16.82 -0.45 9.33
N CYS A 70 -15.51 -0.66 9.17
CA CYS A 70 -14.85 -0.56 7.87
C CYS A 70 -14.82 -1.88 7.10
N SER A 71 -14.65 -1.79 5.79
CA SER A 71 -14.45 -2.92 4.88
C SER A 71 -13.28 -2.63 3.93
N SER A 72 -12.35 -3.57 3.81
CA SER A 72 -11.21 -3.50 2.87
C SER A 72 -11.61 -3.86 1.44
N THR A 73 -12.72 -4.57 1.26
CA THR A 73 -13.24 -4.98 -0.05
C THR A 73 -14.42 -4.13 -0.53
N GLY A 74 -14.84 -3.15 0.28
CA GLY A 74 -16.00 -2.30 0.00
C GLY A 74 -17.30 -2.82 0.59
N PHE A 75 -18.39 -2.12 0.27
CA PHE A 75 -19.76 -2.52 0.62
C PHE A 75 -20.55 -2.82 -0.65
N GLY A 76 -21.76 -3.37 -0.50
CA GLY A 76 -22.68 -3.57 -1.62
C GLY A 76 -23.05 -2.25 -2.32
N PRO A 77 -23.62 -2.32 -3.53
CA PRO A 77 -23.88 -1.14 -4.38
C PRO A 77 -24.84 -0.12 -3.75
N ASP A 78 -25.67 -0.55 -2.79
CA ASP A 78 -26.67 0.29 -2.13
C ASP A 78 -26.14 1.01 -0.88
N VAL A 79 -24.83 0.89 -0.58
CA VAL A 79 -24.21 1.47 0.61
C VAL A 79 -23.20 2.54 0.21
N ILE A 80 -23.50 3.78 0.58
CA ILE A 80 -22.56 4.89 0.46
C ILE A 80 -21.70 4.95 1.72
N PRO A 81 -20.36 4.78 1.64
CA PRO A 81 -19.48 4.92 2.79
C PRO A 81 -19.43 6.37 3.28
N ALA A 82 -19.28 6.57 4.59
CA ALA A 82 -19.17 7.90 5.20
C ALA A 82 -17.73 8.41 5.22
N SER A 83 -16.75 7.51 5.30
CA SER A 83 -15.34 7.85 5.44
C SER A 83 -14.43 6.75 4.87
N ALA A 84 -13.12 6.95 4.92
CA ALA A 84 -12.13 5.96 4.50
C ALA A 84 -10.88 5.96 5.40
N LEU A 85 -10.15 4.84 5.45
CA LEU A 85 -8.83 4.75 6.06
C LEU A 85 -7.75 4.83 4.98
N VAL A 86 -6.83 5.78 5.13
CA VAL A 86 -5.72 5.99 4.21
C VAL A 86 -4.39 5.87 4.96
N LEU A 87 -3.43 5.17 4.36
CA LEU A 87 -2.03 5.15 4.79
C LEU A 87 -1.24 6.22 4.03
N ARG A 88 -0.61 7.15 4.76
CA ARG A 88 0.32 8.16 4.24
C ARG A 88 1.52 8.29 5.17
N ALA A 89 2.73 8.22 4.64
CA ALA A 89 3.97 8.35 5.40
C ALA A 89 3.96 7.54 6.72
N GLN A 90 3.62 6.25 6.63
CA GLN A 90 3.47 5.32 7.76
C GLN A 90 2.40 5.69 8.81
N ARG A 91 1.49 6.62 8.50
CA ARG A 91 0.37 7.00 9.36
C ARG A 91 -0.96 6.63 8.74
N VAL A 92 -1.76 5.91 9.51
CA VAL A 92 -3.16 5.63 9.18
C VAL A 92 -4.02 6.77 9.71
N THR A 93 -4.80 7.38 8.83
CA THR A 93 -5.75 8.45 9.11
C THR A 93 -7.11 8.12 8.54
N GLN A 94 -8.18 8.39 9.30
CA GLN A 94 -9.54 8.41 8.77
C GLN A 94 -9.76 9.73 8.03
N VAL A 95 -10.34 9.67 6.84
CA VAL A 95 -10.59 10.80 5.94
C VAL A 95 -12.00 10.73 5.38
N SER A 96 -12.47 11.79 4.71
CA SER A 96 -13.75 11.75 4.00
C SER A 96 -13.78 10.66 2.93
N PHE A 97 -14.98 10.21 2.55
CA PHE A 97 -15.10 9.24 1.45
C PHE A 97 -14.50 9.80 0.15
N ASP A 98 -14.76 11.06 -0.18
CA ASP A 98 -14.21 11.72 -1.37
C ASP A 98 -12.67 11.78 -1.36
N ASP A 99 -12.05 12.08 -0.21
CA ASP A 99 -10.58 12.06 -0.10
C ASP A 99 -10.01 10.65 -0.28
N GLY A 100 -10.68 9.63 0.29
CA GLY A 100 -10.32 8.24 0.10
C GLY A 100 -10.44 7.81 -1.36
N TRP A 101 -11.49 8.29 -2.05
CA TRP A 101 -11.71 8.05 -3.47
C TRP A 101 -10.64 8.69 -4.35
N ALA A 102 -10.21 9.92 -4.03
CA ALA A 102 -9.10 10.58 -4.70
C ALA A 102 -7.78 9.79 -4.55
N VAL A 103 -7.55 9.17 -3.39
CA VAL A 103 -6.39 8.29 -3.21
C VAL A 103 -6.49 7.01 -4.04
N TYR A 104 -7.67 6.38 -4.09
CA TYR A 104 -7.90 5.16 -4.87
C TYR A 104 -7.72 5.38 -6.38
N THR A 105 -8.22 6.50 -6.89
CA THR A 105 -8.16 6.88 -8.31
C THR A 105 -6.79 7.42 -8.73
N GLY A 106 -5.92 7.74 -7.78
CA GLY A 106 -4.58 8.27 -8.01
C GLY A 106 -4.52 9.79 -8.13
N ASP A 107 -5.62 10.50 -7.87
CA ASP A 107 -5.66 11.97 -7.81
C ASP A 107 -4.95 12.53 -6.55
N SER A 108 -4.78 11.70 -5.52
CA SER A 108 -4.07 12.05 -4.28
C SER A 108 -3.08 10.95 -3.85
N PRO A 109 -1.93 11.31 -3.26
CA PRO A 109 -0.94 10.33 -2.83
C PRO A 109 -1.41 9.56 -1.60
N GLY A 110 -1.07 8.27 -1.55
CA GLY A 110 -1.30 7.41 -0.40
C GLY A 110 -1.74 6.00 -0.81
N THR A 111 -2.27 5.25 0.16
CA THR A 111 -2.89 3.95 -0.11
C THR A 111 -4.23 3.90 0.62
N LEU A 112 -5.31 3.66 -0.14
CA LEU A 112 -6.61 3.37 0.43
C LEU A 112 -6.55 1.97 1.06
N LEU A 113 -6.83 1.88 2.36
CA LEU A 113 -6.82 0.62 3.09
C LEU A 113 -8.22 0.02 3.21
N ALA A 114 -9.22 0.87 3.45
CA ALA A 114 -10.62 0.47 3.66
C ALA A 114 -11.56 1.66 3.52
N VAL A 115 -12.84 1.36 3.27
CA VAL A 115 -13.96 2.31 3.35
C VAL A 115 -14.80 2.01 4.60
N CYS A 116 -15.37 3.04 5.23
CA CYS A 116 -16.02 2.92 6.53
C CYS A 116 -17.41 3.54 6.54
N ARG A 117 -18.28 3.01 7.41
CA ARG A 117 -19.64 3.54 7.62
C ARG A 117 -19.68 4.59 8.73
N GLY A 118 -18.71 4.61 9.63
CA GLY A 118 -18.57 5.64 10.66
C GLY A 118 -18.16 6.99 10.07
N ALA A 119 -18.73 8.08 10.59
CA ALA A 119 -18.34 9.44 10.23
C ALA A 119 -16.95 9.79 10.80
N LEU A 120 -16.37 10.90 10.30
CA LEU A 120 -15.14 11.45 10.88
C LEU A 120 -15.40 11.95 12.31
N PRO A 121 -14.41 11.83 13.21
CA PRO A 121 -14.46 12.51 14.49
C PRO A 121 -14.49 14.03 14.28
N SER A 122 -15.43 14.69 14.95
CA SER A 122 -15.61 16.16 14.99
C SER A 122 -14.67 16.84 15.98
#